data_AF-A0A259FUA3-F1
#
_entry.id   AF-A0A259FUA3-F1
#
_cell.length_a   1.000
_cell.length_b   1.000
_cell.length_c   1.000
_cell.angle_alpha   90.00
_cell.angle_beta   90.00
_cell.angle_gamma   90.00
#
_symmetry.space_group_name_H-M   'P 1'
#
loop_
_entity.id
_entity.type
_entity.pdbx_description
1 polymer ?
#
loop_
_entity_poly.entity_id
_entity_poly.type
_entity_poly.pdbx_seq_one_letter_code
_entity_poly.pdbx_strand_id
1 'polypeptide(L)' 'MSEYKYEDAVKQLQESGAIGLQDFKNLSYEDLTELLEEIKVWCLYANGKLDKLPKESKRKKDKKDKKDKKDKKDKKD' A
#
# COMPACT_ATOMS: atom_id res chain seq x y z
N MET A 1 -19.37 2.32 -9.15
CA MET A 1 -18.72 1.54 -8.07
C MET A 1 -17.52 2.34 -7.61
N SER A 2 -17.34 2.52 -6.31
CA SER A 2 -16.14 3.16 -5.77
C SER A 2 -14.91 2.36 -6.20
N GLU A 3 -13.87 3.06 -6.64
CA GLU A 3 -12.62 2.45 -7.09
C GLU A 3 -11.95 1.75 -5.89
N TYR A 4 -11.73 0.44 -6.00
CA TYR A 4 -11.09 -0.36 -4.96
C TYR A 4 -9.59 -0.12 -4.98
N LYS A 5 -9.01 0.36 -3.88
CA LYS A 5 -7.61 0.81 -3.84
C LYS A 5 -6.75 -0.09 -2.97
N TYR A 6 -5.45 0.06 -3.13
CA TYR A 6 -4.44 -0.58 -2.29
C TYR A 6 -4.76 -0.45 -0.78
N GLU A 7 -5.17 0.74 -0.34
CA GLU A 7 -5.48 1.00 1.08
C GLU A 7 -6.67 0.16 1.58
N ASP A 8 -7.67 -0.08 0.72
CA ASP A 8 -8.83 -0.93 1.05
C ASP A 8 -8.41 -2.40 1.19
N ALA A 9 -7.52 -2.87 0.31
CA ALA A 9 -6.98 -4.22 0.33
C ALA A 9 -6.13 -4.50 1.59
N VAL A 10 -5.27 -3.55 1.96
CA VAL A 10 -4.50 -3.64 3.21
C VAL A 10 -5.43 -3.64 4.41
N LYS A 11 -6.45 -2.78 4.42
CA LYS A 11 -7.40 -2.71 5.53
C LYS A 11 -8.16 -4.04 5.69
N GLN A 12 -8.66 -4.64 4.62
CA GLN A 12 -9.29 -5.96 4.65
C GLN A 12 -8.35 -7.04 5.21
N LEU A 13 -7.09 -7.04 4.76
CA LEU A 13 -6.09 -7.98 5.27
C LEU A 13 -5.83 -7.77 6.76
N GLN A 14 -5.73 -6.52 7.25
CA GLN A 14 -5.55 -6.23 8.67
C GLN A 14 -6.74 -6.67 9.53
N GLU A 15 -7.96 -6.49 9.03
CA GLU A 15 -9.19 -6.78 9.77
C GLU A 15 -9.57 -8.26 9.76
N SER A 16 -9.36 -8.94 8.63
CA SER A 16 -9.86 -10.30 8.42
C SER A 16 -8.76 -11.36 8.24
N GLY A 17 -7.51 -10.94 7.96
CA GLY A 17 -6.42 -11.85 7.58
C GLY A 17 -6.58 -12.47 6.19
N ALA A 18 -7.61 -12.07 5.44
CA ALA A 18 -7.91 -12.61 4.11
C ALA A 18 -8.26 -11.47 3.13
N ILE A 19 -8.14 -11.78 1.83
CA ILE A 19 -8.60 -10.91 0.75
C ILE A 19 -9.32 -11.76 -0.29
N GLY A 20 -10.46 -11.26 -0.77
CA GLY A 20 -11.23 -11.93 -1.80
C GLY A 20 -10.54 -11.87 -3.17
N LEU A 21 -10.71 -12.92 -3.99
CA LEU A 21 -10.20 -12.94 -5.37
C LEU A 21 -10.84 -11.84 -6.25
N GLN A 22 -12.08 -11.46 -5.98
CA GLN A 22 -12.77 -10.38 -6.71
C GLN A 22 -12.18 -9.02 -6.37
N ASP A 23 -11.93 -8.76 -5.09
CA ASP A 23 -11.21 -7.58 -4.62
C ASP A 23 -9.80 -7.49 -5.23
N PHE A 24 -9.10 -8.62 -5.29
CA PHE A 24 -7.81 -8.75 -5.96
C PHE A 24 -7.89 -8.36 -7.45
N LYS A 25 -8.93 -8.78 -8.16
CA LYS A 25 -9.12 -8.47 -9.58
C LYS A 25 -9.45 -6.98 -9.84
N ASN A 26 -9.99 -6.29 -8.84
CA ASN A 26 -10.34 -4.86 -8.95
C ASN A 26 -9.14 -3.92 -8.76
N LEU A 27 -8.02 -4.44 -8.26
CA LEU A 27 -6.79 -3.66 -8.10
C LEU A 27 -6.06 -3.51 -9.43
N SER A 28 -5.37 -2.39 -9.59
CA SER A 28 -4.45 -2.20 -10.71
C SER A 28 -3.27 -3.18 -10.62
N TYR A 29 -2.65 -3.51 -11.76
CA TYR A 29 -1.48 -4.38 -11.77
C TYR A 29 -0.32 -3.83 -10.91
N GLU A 30 -0.17 -2.50 -10.88
CA GLU A 30 0.84 -1.84 -10.05
C GLU A 30 0.54 -2.00 -8.56
N ASP A 31 -0.70 -1.75 -8.14
CA ASP A 31 -1.11 -1.92 -6.74
C ASP A 31 -1.04 -3.38 -6.30
N LEU A 32 -1.40 -4.32 -7.18
CA LEU A 32 -1.29 -5.76 -6.94
C LEU A 32 0.14 -6.21 -6.70
N THR A 33 1.06 -5.75 -7.56
CA THR A 33 2.47 -6.09 -7.45
C THR A 33 3.03 -5.57 -6.12
N GLU A 34 2.70 -4.32 -5.76
CA GLU A 34 3.12 -3.74 -4.49
C GLU A 34 2.52 -4.47 -3.29
N LEU A 35 1.22 -4.76 -3.32
CA LEU A 35 0.52 -5.48 -2.26
C LEU A 35 1.13 -6.87 -2.02
N LEU A 36 1.44 -7.61 -3.08
CA LEU A 36 2.06 -8.93 -2.96
C LEU A 36 3.49 -8.86 -2.40
N GLU A 37 4.27 -7.85 -2.78
CA GLU A 37 5.61 -7.65 -2.24
C GLU A 37 5.57 -7.31 -0.74
N GLU A 38 4.65 -6.44 -0.34
CA GLU A 38 4.45 -6.09 1.07
C GLU A 38 3.89 -7.27 1.88
N ILE A 39 2.95 -8.06 1.35
CA ILE A 39 2.48 -9.31 1.99
C ILE A 39 3.65 -10.28 2.19
N LYS A 40 4.53 -10.44 1.19
CA LYS A 40 5.71 -11.30 1.29
C LYS A 40 6.65 -10.83 2.39
N VAL A 41 7.00 -9.55 2.42
CA VAL A 41 7.86 -8.96 3.45
C VAL A 41 7.20 -9.11 4.83
N TRP A 42 5.91 -8.85 4.92
CA TRP A 42 5.14 -8.98 6.15
C TRP A 42 5.12 -10.42 6.68
N CYS A 43 4.84 -11.42 5.83
CA CYS A 43 4.89 -12.82 6.23
C CYS A 43 6.29 -13.23 6.71
N LEU A 44 7.35 -12.81 6.00
CA LEU A 44 8.73 -13.19 6.31
C LEU A 44 9.30 -12.50 7.57
N TYR A 45 9.06 -11.20 7.74
CA TYR A 45 9.73 -10.38 8.76
C TYR A 45 8.82 -9.99 9.92
N ALA A 46 7.51 -9.94 9.71
CA ALA A 46 6.53 -9.64 10.75
C ALA A 46 5.79 -10.87 11.26
N ASN A 47 6.15 -12.08 10.78
CA ASN A 47 5.57 -13.36 11.20
C ASN A 47 4.04 -13.36 11.10
N GLY A 48 3.49 -12.70 10.07
CA GLY A 48 2.04 -12.63 9.83
C GLY A 48 1.25 -11.83 10.87
N LYS A 49 1.89 -10.95 11.66
CA LYS A 49 1.17 -10.11 12.64
C LYS A 49 0.43 -8.96 11.97
N LEU A 50 -0.90 -9.02 11.95
CA LEU A 50 -1.77 -8.10 11.19
C LEU A 50 -1.52 -6.61 11.50
N ASP A 51 -1.14 -6.27 12.74
CA ASP A 51 -0.82 -4.89 13.15
C ASP A 51 0.41 -4.29 12.43
N LYS A 52 1.28 -5.15 11.88
CA LYS A 52 2.53 -4.75 11.23
C LYS A 52 2.43 -4.59 9.72
N LEU A 53 1.29 -4.90 9.11
CA LEU A 53 1.08 -4.66 7.69
C LEU A 53 0.94 -3.13 7.47
N PRO A 54 1.69 -2.51 6.55
CA PRO A 54 1.69 -1.06 6.42
C PRO A 54 0.43 -0.55 5.69
N LYS A 55 -0.23 0.43 6.31
CA LYS A 55 -1.50 1.03 5.86
C LYS A 55 -1.42 1.84 4.57
N GLU A 56 -0.21 2.23 4.16
CA GLU A 56 0.02 3.08 3.00
C GLU A 56 1.06 2.44 2.09
N SER A 57 0.88 2.58 0.77
CA SER A 57 1.83 2.12 -0.24
C SER A 57 3.15 2.89 -0.09
N LYS A 58 4.27 2.15 -0.11
CA LYS A 58 5.63 2.74 -0.09
C LYS A 58 5.82 3.66 -1.29
N ARG A 59 5.34 3.26 -2.46
CA ARG A 59 5.45 4.07 -3.69
C ARG A 59 4.72 5.39 -3.57
N LYS A 60 3.50 5.39 -3.01
CA LYS A 60 2.72 6.61 -2.79
C LYS A 60 3.42 7.54 -1.78
N LYS A 61 4.00 6.97 -0.72
CA LYS A 61 4.81 7.72 0.27
C LYS A 61 6.04 8.38 -0.37
N ASP A 62 6.84 7.62 -1.12
CA ASP A 62 8.03 8.13 -1.81
C ASP A 62 7.71 9.24 -2.84
N LYS A 63 6.60 9.12 -3.57
CA LYS A 63 6.15 10.17 -4.51
C LYS A 63 5.78 11.46 -3.78
N LYS A 64 5.12 11.36 -2.61
CA LYS A 64 4.76 12.52 -1.79
C LYS A 64 6.01 13.20 -1.23
N ASP A 65 6.93 12.45 -0.64
CA ASP A 65 8.20 12.96 -0.11
C ASP A 65 9.05 13.69 -1.15
N LYS A 66 9.07 13.20 -2.40
CA LYS A 66 9.75 13.89 -3.52
C LYS A 66 9.06 15.19 -3.91
N LYS A 67 7.73 15.24 -3.90
CA LYS A 67 6.96 16.45 -4.21
C LYS A 67 7.18 17.53 -3.15
N ASP A 68 7.07 17.19 -1.87
CA ASP A 68 7.32 18.10 -0.75
C ASP A 68 8.74 18.68 -0.74
N LYS A 69 9.76 17.89 -1.13
CA LYS A 69 11.14 18.38 -1.30
C LYS A 69 11.28 19.37 -2.46
N LYS A 70 10.56 19.15 -3.56
CA LYS A 70 10.57 20.05 -4.72
C LYS A 70 9.90 21.38 -4.38
N ASP A 71 8.68 21.34 -3.81
CA ASP A 71 7.95 22.54 -3.36
C ASP A 71 8.72 23.39 -2.33
N LYS A 72 9.53 22.77 -1.45
CA LYS A 72 10.41 23.49 -0.52
C LYS A 72 11.63 24.12 -1.20
N LYS A 73 12.12 23.53 -2.29
CA LYS A 73 13.23 24.07 -3.07
C LYS A 73 12.77 25.30 -3.86
N ASP A 74 11.62 25.19 -4.53
CA ASP A 74 11.02 26.26 -5.35
C ASP A 74 10.53 27.47 -4.53
N LYS A 75 10.37 27.35 -3.19
CA LYS A 75 10.04 28.46 -2.27
C LYS A 75 11.25 29.18 -1.67
N LYS A 76 12.46 28.70 -1.93
CA LYS A 76 13.71 29.21 -1.33
C LYS A 76 14.58 29.99 -2.34
N ASP A 77 14.20 29.97 -3.61
CA ASP A 77 14.71 30.81 -4.71
C ASP A 77 13.71 31.94 -5.00
#